data_AF-A0A5N6Z5Y8-F1
#
_entry.id   AF-A0A5N6Z5Y8-F1
#
_cell.length_a   1.000
_cell.length_b   1.000
_cell.length_c   1.000
_cell.angle_alpha   90.00
_cell.angle_beta   90.00
_cell.angle_gamma   90.00
#
_symmetry.space_group_name_H-M   'P 1'
#
loop_
_entity.id
_entity.type
_entity.pdbx_description
1 polymer ?
#
loop_
_entity_poly.entity_id
_entity_poly.type
_entity_poly.pdbx_seq_one_letter_code
_entity_poly.pdbx_strand_id
1 'polypeptide(L)'
;MNPTTANEGTIRYFNSMMKRIADEMHDKTGAFEINTPSANGPNILDLCAAPGRFLEKALRVHPGSRGLGFTLDPAVGGHNPTLPNDLNVRLKFLDITMLAADMGVAHSEIPAKHPDATNFLPRQLAQEESFDLVICDGQVLRQHPRASYREDREACRLLTYMVAKHIQRHHPAALLAVETWKRRWRAATFGTDDVYSQVRLHGDADVDVILDEFGWQLIRLGREIWNIQAQALSEAPFIKRWK
;
A
#
# COMPACT_ATOMS: atom_id res chain seq x y z
N MET A 1 3.44 -23.34 -20.66
CA MET A 1 4.52 -22.34 -20.65
C MET A 1 4.57 -21.71 -19.27
N ASN A 2 5.60 -22.00 -18.48
CA ASN A 2 5.80 -21.40 -17.15
C ASN A 2 6.29 -19.94 -17.30
N PRO A 3 5.60 -18.94 -16.76
CA PRO A 3 6.09 -17.57 -16.72
C PRO A 3 6.83 -17.35 -15.40
N THR A 4 7.99 -17.97 -15.24
CA THR A 4 8.80 -17.83 -14.01
C THR A 4 10.11 -17.14 -14.33
N THR A 5 10.32 -16.02 -13.66
CA THR A 5 11.39 -15.00 -13.79
C THR A 5 11.20 -14.01 -14.95
N ALA A 6 10.79 -12.78 -14.61
CA ALA A 6 11.03 -11.65 -15.49
C ALA A 6 12.54 -11.56 -15.73
N ASN A 7 12.97 -11.44 -16.99
CA ASN A 7 14.40 -11.33 -17.29
C ASN A 7 14.96 -10.07 -16.60
N GLU A 8 16.26 -10.07 -16.26
CA GLU A 8 16.87 -8.97 -15.51
C GLU A 8 16.67 -7.60 -16.18
N GLY A 9 16.63 -7.57 -17.52
CA GLY A 9 16.36 -6.36 -18.28
C GLY A 9 14.99 -5.77 -17.98
N THR A 10 13.96 -6.61 -17.84
CA THR A 10 12.60 -6.20 -17.47
C THR A 10 12.55 -5.67 -16.06
N ILE A 11 13.24 -6.32 -15.11
CA ILE A 11 13.34 -5.86 -13.72
C ILE A 11 14.04 -4.50 -13.65
N ARG A 12 15.17 -4.34 -14.35
CA ARG A 12 15.89 -3.07 -14.43
C ARG A 12 15.02 -1.97 -15.02
N TYR A 13 14.34 -2.24 -16.14
CA TYR A 13 13.42 -1.27 -16.74
C TYR A 13 12.30 -0.88 -15.77
N PHE A 14 11.65 -1.85 -15.13
CA PHE A 14 10.58 -1.60 -14.16
C PHE A 14 11.07 -0.73 -13.00
N ASN A 15 12.24 -1.03 -12.43
CA ASN A 15 12.81 -0.23 -11.35
C ASN A 15 13.10 1.22 -11.79
N SER A 16 13.70 1.40 -12.98
CA SER A 16 13.95 2.73 -13.53
C SER A 16 12.66 3.50 -13.82
N MET A 17 11.65 2.81 -14.37
CA MET A 17 10.32 3.38 -14.63
C MET A 17 9.66 3.84 -13.33
N MET A 18 9.64 3.01 -12.29
CA MET A 18 9.07 3.35 -10.99
C MET A 18 9.82 4.51 -10.32
N LYS A 19 11.14 4.62 -10.51
CA LYS A 19 11.94 5.74 -10.00
C LYS A 19 11.54 7.04 -10.68
N ARG A 20 11.46 7.03 -12.01
CA ARG A 20 11.00 8.17 -12.81
C ARG A 20 9.58 8.60 -12.42
N ILE A 21 8.65 7.67 -12.23
CA ILE A 21 7.30 7.98 -11.76
C ILE A 21 7.34 8.68 -10.39
N ALA A 22 8.17 8.20 -9.46
CA ALA A 22 8.31 8.82 -8.14
C ALA A 22 8.84 10.26 -8.24
N ASP A 23 9.85 10.48 -9.08
CA ASP A 23 10.44 11.79 -9.33
C ASP A 23 9.42 12.73 -9.97
N GLU A 24 8.82 12.36 -11.09
CA GLU A 24 7.82 13.18 -11.81
C GLU A 24 6.60 13.49 -10.91
N MET A 25 6.13 12.51 -10.14
CA MET A 25 5.02 12.69 -9.21
C MET A 25 5.37 13.72 -8.14
N HIS A 26 6.56 13.63 -7.53
CA HIS A 26 7.00 14.58 -6.54
C HIS A 26 7.13 15.98 -7.13
N ASP A 27 7.85 16.11 -8.24
CA ASP A 27 8.22 17.41 -8.81
C ASP A 27 6.96 18.19 -9.24
N LYS A 28 5.91 17.50 -9.68
CA LYS A 28 4.64 18.14 -10.05
C LYS A 28 3.70 18.43 -8.89
N THR A 29 3.74 17.65 -7.82
CA THR A 29 2.64 17.65 -6.83
C THR A 29 3.09 17.87 -5.39
N GLY A 30 4.38 17.76 -5.10
CA GLY A 30 4.90 17.71 -3.74
C GLY A 30 4.41 16.47 -2.96
N ALA A 31 4.09 15.36 -3.65
CA ALA A 31 3.48 14.17 -3.04
C ALA A 31 4.21 13.65 -1.79
N PHE A 32 5.54 13.79 -1.76
CA PHE A 32 6.40 13.33 -0.67
C PHE A 32 6.93 14.46 0.24
N GLU A 33 6.46 15.69 0.09
CA GLU A 33 6.80 16.77 1.02
C GLU A 33 6.12 16.55 2.38
N ILE A 34 6.91 16.65 3.45
CA ILE A 34 6.50 16.49 4.84
C ILE A 34 6.87 17.80 5.56
N ASN A 35 5.86 18.54 6.02
CA ASN A 35 6.04 19.85 6.65
C ASN A 35 5.90 19.82 8.18
N THR A 36 5.78 18.64 8.79
CA THR A 36 5.69 18.50 10.25
C THR A 36 7.06 18.67 10.91
N PRO A 37 7.22 19.62 11.86
CA PRO A 37 8.47 19.76 12.60
C PRO A 37 8.71 18.50 13.45
N SER A 38 9.82 17.81 13.21
CA SER A 38 10.28 16.68 14.04
C SER A 38 11.73 16.91 14.43
N ALA A 39 12.02 16.82 15.73
CA ALA A 39 13.38 16.93 16.25
C ALA A 39 14.30 15.80 15.76
N ASN A 40 13.72 14.65 15.39
CA ASN A 40 14.45 13.45 14.97
C ASN A 40 14.29 13.14 13.46
N GLY A 41 13.76 14.09 12.69
CA GLY A 41 13.37 13.89 11.30
C GLY A 41 12.04 13.12 11.14
N PRO A 42 11.45 13.12 9.93
CA PRO A 42 10.19 12.41 9.67
C PRO A 42 10.28 10.89 9.75
N ASN A 43 9.21 10.24 10.21
CA ASN A 43 9.01 8.80 10.10
C ASN A 43 8.12 8.47 8.90
N ILE A 44 8.59 7.59 8.02
CA ILE A 44 7.93 7.25 6.76
C ILE A 44 7.63 5.75 6.75
N LEU A 45 6.37 5.40 6.50
CA LEU A 45 5.91 4.02 6.35
C LEU A 45 5.59 3.73 4.88
N ASP A 46 6.08 2.62 4.37
CA ASP A 46 5.69 2.05 3.09
C ASP A 46 5.17 0.63 3.31
N LEU A 47 3.89 0.40 3.09
CA LEU A 47 3.25 -0.89 3.36
C LEU A 47 3.48 -1.92 2.24
N CYS A 48 3.97 -1.51 1.07
CA CYS A 48 4.20 -2.38 -0.08
C CYS A 48 5.53 -2.02 -0.77
N ALA A 49 6.59 -1.98 0.02
CA ALA A 49 7.81 -1.28 -0.27
C ALA A 49 8.68 -1.85 -1.40
N ALA A 50 8.37 -2.99 -2.02
CA ALA A 50 9.15 -3.45 -3.17
C ALA A 50 8.57 -2.89 -4.48
N PRO A 51 9.37 -2.25 -5.35
CA PRO A 51 10.85 -2.23 -5.36
C PRO A 51 11.51 -1.07 -4.57
N GLY A 52 10.72 -0.18 -3.97
CA GLY A 52 11.19 0.82 -3.00
C GLY A 52 11.39 2.22 -3.56
N ARG A 53 10.94 2.49 -4.79
CA ARG A 53 11.22 3.77 -5.46
C ARG A 53 10.51 4.95 -4.78
N PHE A 54 9.30 4.75 -4.27
CA PHE A 54 8.52 5.80 -3.62
C PHE A 54 9.09 6.11 -2.23
N LEU A 55 9.39 5.07 -1.44
CA LEU A 55 10.10 5.22 -0.18
C LEU A 55 11.48 5.87 -0.36
N GLU A 56 12.26 5.46 -1.37
CA GLU A 56 13.55 6.10 -1.71
C GLU A 56 13.36 7.59 -1.96
N LYS A 57 12.41 7.97 -2.83
CA LYS A 57 12.16 9.39 -3.15
C LYS A 57 11.79 10.16 -1.88
N ALA A 58 10.89 9.65 -1.06
CA ALA A 58 10.45 10.33 0.15
C ALA A 58 11.60 10.55 1.16
N LEU A 59 12.48 9.55 1.35
CA LEU A 59 13.64 9.66 2.22
C LEU A 59 14.69 10.64 1.69
N ARG A 60 14.86 10.72 0.36
CA ARG A 60 15.79 11.66 -0.29
C ARG A 60 15.32 13.10 -0.19
N VAL A 61 14.01 13.34 -0.24
CA VAL A 61 13.42 14.68 -0.03
C VAL A 61 13.65 15.15 1.41
N HIS A 62 13.72 14.23 2.38
CA HIS A 62 13.90 14.55 3.80
C HIS A 62 15.14 13.88 4.40
N PRO A 63 16.35 14.43 4.19
CA PRO A 63 17.56 13.93 4.85
C PRO A 63 17.38 13.83 6.38
N GLY A 64 17.74 12.69 6.95
CA GLY A 64 17.56 12.42 8.39
C GLY A 64 16.24 11.72 8.74
N SER A 65 15.32 11.56 7.79
CA SER A 65 14.13 10.73 7.97
C SER A 65 14.45 9.24 8.19
N ARG A 66 13.48 8.52 8.75
CA ARG A 66 13.54 7.08 9.03
C ARG A 66 12.43 6.36 8.27
N GLY A 67 12.81 5.32 7.54
CA GLY A 67 11.87 4.48 6.78
C GLY A 67 11.55 3.17 7.49
N LEU A 68 10.29 2.79 7.48
CA LEU A 68 9.82 1.43 7.73
C LEU A 68 9.13 0.92 6.45
N GLY A 69 9.64 -0.16 5.87
CA GLY A 69 9.02 -0.79 4.71
C GLY A 69 8.50 -2.19 5.05
N PHE A 70 7.26 -2.50 4.70
CA PHE A 70 6.74 -3.86 4.65
C PHE A 70 6.76 -4.34 3.20
N THR A 71 7.23 -5.56 2.97
CA THR A 71 7.31 -6.14 1.63
C THR A 71 7.03 -7.63 1.69
N LEU A 72 6.39 -8.17 0.66
CA LEU A 72 6.20 -9.61 0.56
C LEU A 72 7.55 -10.31 0.32
N ASP A 73 7.74 -11.48 0.95
CA ASP A 73 8.94 -12.28 0.75
C ASP A 73 9.05 -12.79 -0.70
N PRO A 74 10.19 -12.59 -1.39
CA PRO A 74 10.44 -13.14 -2.72
C PRO A 74 10.21 -14.65 -2.82
N ALA A 75 10.43 -15.41 -1.74
CA ALA A 75 10.20 -16.86 -1.69
C ALA A 75 8.72 -17.24 -1.88
N VAL A 76 7.80 -16.32 -1.60
CA VAL A 76 6.34 -16.52 -1.80
C VAL A 76 5.79 -15.60 -2.88
N GLY A 77 6.62 -15.19 -3.83
CA GLY A 77 6.19 -14.43 -5.01
C GLY A 77 6.26 -12.91 -4.85
N GLY A 78 6.91 -12.40 -3.80
CA GLY A 78 7.28 -10.99 -3.66
C GLY A 78 8.40 -10.54 -4.60
N HIS A 79 8.74 -9.26 -4.55
CA HIS A 79 9.86 -8.67 -5.30
C HIS A 79 11.00 -8.29 -4.36
N ASN A 80 12.24 -8.39 -4.85
CA ASN A 80 13.40 -7.89 -4.10
C ASN A 80 13.36 -6.36 -4.02
N PRO A 81 13.35 -5.76 -2.81
CA PRO A 81 13.56 -4.33 -2.65
C PRO A 81 14.95 -3.96 -3.18
N THR A 82 15.07 -2.80 -3.83
CA THR A 82 16.34 -2.35 -4.43
C THR A 82 16.84 -1.03 -3.82
N LEU A 83 16.52 -0.78 -2.56
CA LEU A 83 16.82 0.49 -1.87
C LEU A 83 18.33 0.69 -1.71
N PRO A 84 18.85 1.92 -1.90
CA PRO A 84 20.25 2.24 -1.59
C PRO A 84 20.60 2.02 -0.12
N ASN A 85 21.80 1.49 0.15
CA ASN A 85 22.27 1.16 1.52
C ASN A 85 22.53 2.39 2.40
N ASP A 86 22.64 3.59 1.82
CA ASP A 86 22.86 4.84 2.56
C ASP A 86 21.57 5.43 3.13
N LEU A 87 20.41 4.83 2.83
CA LEU A 87 19.13 5.23 3.41
C LEU A 87 18.88 4.53 4.76
N ASN A 88 18.32 5.28 5.72
CA ASN A 88 17.92 4.74 7.02
C ASN A 88 16.57 4.02 6.91
N VAL A 89 16.58 2.78 6.43
CA VAL A 89 15.37 1.97 6.24
C VAL A 89 15.46 0.65 6.98
N ARG A 90 14.40 0.35 7.74
CA ARG A 90 14.13 -1.00 8.23
C ARG A 90 13.09 -1.66 7.34
N LEU A 91 13.44 -2.80 6.75
CA LEU A 91 12.50 -3.63 5.98
C LEU A 91 12.01 -4.80 6.83
N LYS A 92 10.71 -5.08 6.78
CA LYS A 92 10.10 -6.32 7.28
C LYS A 92 9.52 -7.10 6.10
N PHE A 93 9.89 -8.38 6.01
CA PHE A 93 9.34 -9.30 5.01
C PHE A 93 8.10 -9.99 5.59
N LEU A 94 6.91 -9.60 5.14
CA LEU A 94 5.62 -10.10 5.62
C LEU A 94 4.49 -9.88 4.61
N ASP A 95 3.41 -10.67 4.71
CA ASP A 95 2.16 -10.43 3.99
C ASP A 95 1.29 -9.44 4.78
N ILE A 96 1.13 -8.21 4.28
CA ILE A 96 0.33 -7.18 4.96
C ILE A 96 -1.14 -7.56 5.11
N THR A 97 -1.64 -8.48 4.29
CA THR A 97 -3.02 -8.97 4.40
C THR A 97 -3.19 -9.90 5.61
N MET A 98 -2.11 -10.29 6.28
CA MET A 98 -2.12 -11.10 7.51
C MET A 98 -2.05 -10.27 8.80
N LEU A 99 -2.11 -8.94 8.72
CA LEU A 99 -1.99 -8.04 9.87
C LEU A 99 -3.30 -7.86 10.67
N ALA A 100 -3.94 -8.96 11.04
CA ALA A 100 -5.22 -8.94 11.77
C ALA A 100 -5.14 -8.14 13.09
N ALA A 101 -4.06 -8.30 13.84
CA ALA A 101 -3.84 -7.60 15.10
C ALA A 101 -3.71 -6.07 14.90
N ASP A 102 -3.01 -5.63 13.85
CA ASP A 102 -2.89 -4.20 13.50
C ASP A 102 -4.24 -3.63 13.03
N MET A 103 -5.09 -4.46 12.40
CA MET A 103 -6.46 -4.11 12.03
C MET A 103 -7.45 -4.13 13.21
N GLY A 104 -6.98 -4.42 14.43
CA GLY A 104 -7.78 -4.38 15.66
C GLY A 104 -8.55 -5.67 15.94
N VAL A 105 -8.19 -6.79 15.31
CA VAL A 105 -8.79 -8.11 15.58
C VAL A 105 -7.94 -8.85 16.60
N ALA A 106 -8.51 -9.18 17.76
CA ALA A 106 -7.83 -9.98 18.76
C ALA A 106 -7.67 -11.43 18.28
N HIS A 107 -6.62 -12.12 18.75
CA HIS A 107 -6.37 -13.51 18.36
C HIS A 107 -7.56 -14.44 18.67
N SER A 108 -8.27 -14.18 19.78
CA SER A 108 -9.47 -14.92 20.18
C SER A 108 -10.68 -14.74 19.26
N GLU A 109 -10.70 -13.69 18.43
CA GLU A 109 -11.77 -13.43 17.47
C GLU A 109 -11.54 -14.15 16.14
N ILE A 110 -10.33 -14.66 15.88
CA ILE A 110 -10.00 -15.38 14.65
C ILE A 110 -10.64 -16.77 14.73
N PRO A 111 -11.51 -17.15 13.78
CA PRO A 111 -12.12 -18.47 13.79
C PRO A 111 -11.06 -19.56 13.68
N ALA A 112 -11.07 -20.54 14.58
CA ALA A 112 -10.09 -21.64 14.59
C ALA A 112 -10.08 -22.47 13.29
N LYS A 113 -11.20 -22.49 12.55
CA LYS A 113 -11.34 -23.17 11.25
C LYS A 113 -11.00 -22.29 10.05
N HIS A 114 -10.58 -21.04 10.27
CA HIS A 114 -10.23 -20.14 9.19
C HIS A 114 -8.99 -20.67 8.43
N PRO A 115 -8.97 -20.67 7.09
CA PRO A 115 -7.86 -21.23 6.32
C PRO A 115 -6.49 -20.61 6.63
N ASP A 116 -6.46 -19.32 6.97
CA ASP A 116 -5.25 -18.59 7.39
C ASP A 116 -5.13 -18.40 8.92
N ALA A 117 -5.87 -19.15 9.75
CA ALA A 117 -5.90 -18.93 11.21
C ALA A 117 -4.50 -18.89 11.86
N THR A 118 -3.59 -19.74 11.38
CA THR A 118 -2.19 -19.84 11.85
C THR A 118 -1.24 -18.87 11.15
N ASN A 119 -1.67 -18.22 10.07
CA ASN A 119 -0.84 -17.33 9.25
C ASN A 119 -0.95 -15.87 9.68
N PHE A 120 -2.01 -15.50 10.43
CA PHE A 120 -2.16 -14.16 10.97
C PHE A 120 -1.02 -13.80 11.91
N LEU A 121 -0.50 -12.58 11.73
CA LEU A 121 0.70 -12.12 12.42
C LEU A 121 0.34 -11.40 13.73
N PRO A 122 1.22 -11.45 14.74
CA PRO A 122 1.13 -10.55 15.87
C PRO A 122 1.29 -9.10 15.40
N ARG A 123 0.83 -8.16 16.23
CA ARG A 123 0.89 -6.70 15.96
C ARG A 123 2.28 -6.27 15.51
N GLN A 124 2.35 -5.61 14.36
CA GLN A 124 3.60 -5.16 13.72
C GLN A 124 3.90 -3.67 13.90
N LEU A 125 2.86 -2.86 14.11
CA LEU A 125 2.91 -1.43 14.35
C LEU A 125 2.50 -1.15 15.80
N ALA A 126 3.35 -0.45 16.55
CA ALA A 126 3.02 -0.14 17.94
C ALA A 126 1.89 0.89 18.01
N GLN A 127 1.05 0.83 19.05
CA GLN A 127 -0.10 1.71 19.19
C GLN A 127 0.28 3.20 19.26
N GLU A 128 1.46 3.50 19.81
CA GLU A 128 2.02 4.85 19.91
C GLU A 128 2.90 5.24 18.71
N GLU A 129 3.11 4.32 17.76
CA GLU A 129 3.93 4.60 16.57
C GLU A 129 3.16 5.53 15.62
N SER A 130 3.74 6.68 15.30
CA SER A 130 3.17 7.64 14.37
C SER A 130 4.10 7.84 13.17
N PHE A 131 3.50 7.97 11.99
CA PHE A 131 4.20 8.24 10.75
C PHE A 131 3.72 9.56 10.17
N ASP A 132 4.67 10.35 9.66
CA ASP A 132 4.40 11.64 9.02
C ASP A 132 3.90 11.45 7.58
N LEU A 133 4.29 10.33 6.96
CA LEU A 133 3.92 9.91 5.62
C LEU A 133 3.70 8.40 5.58
N VAL A 134 2.56 7.98 5.02
CA VAL A 134 2.25 6.57 4.76
C VAL A 134 2.02 6.36 3.26
N ILE A 135 2.73 5.39 2.69
CA ILE A 135 2.63 4.96 1.29
C ILE A 135 1.95 3.59 1.25
N CYS A 136 0.86 3.51 0.50
CA CYS A 136 0.05 2.32 0.28
C CYS A 136 -0.15 2.12 -1.23
N ASP A 137 0.80 1.48 -1.90
CA ASP A 137 0.77 1.21 -3.34
C ASP A 137 0.75 -0.29 -3.66
N GLY A 138 0.14 -1.08 -2.78
CA GLY A 138 0.03 -2.52 -2.94
C GLY A 138 -0.73 -2.94 -4.19
N GLN A 139 -0.30 -4.04 -4.79
CA GLN A 139 -1.01 -4.70 -5.89
C GLN A 139 -1.03 -6.21 -5.67
N VAL A 140 -2.14 -6.86 -6.04
CA VAL A 140 -2.23 -8.32 -6.05
C VAL A 140 -1.21 -8.90 -7.03
N LEU A 141 -0.23 -9.65 -6.51
CA LEU A 141 0.79 -10.30 -7.33
C LEU A 141 0.27 -11.65 -7.84
N ARG A 142 0.42 -11.88 -9.15
CA ARG A 142 -0.03 -13.14 -9.78
C ARG A 142 0.68 -14.38 -9.22
N GLN A 143 1.92 -14.23 -8.79
CA GLN A 143 2.76 -15.32 -8.31
C GLN A 143 2.63 -15.60 -6.81
N HIS A 144 1.94 -14.72 -6.06
CA HIS A 144 1.73 -14.91 -4.63
C HIS A 144 0.71 -16.03 -4.39
N PRO A 145 1.10 -17.18 -3.78
CA PRO A 145 0.17 -18.24 -3.45
C PRO A 145 -0.85 -17.76 -2.42
N ARG A 146 -2.13 -18.09 -2.64
CA ARG A 146 -3.23 -17.65 -1.77
C ARG A 146 -4.20 -18.80 -1.53
N ALA A 147 -4.89 -18.73 -0.40
CA ALA A 147 -6.03 -19.61 -0.13
C ALA A 147 -7.22 -19.23 -1.03
N SER A 148 -8.01 -20.23 -1.45
CA SER A 148 -9.09 -20.06 -2.43
C SER A 148 -10.13 -19.01 -2.02
N TYR A 149 -10.48 -18.93 -0.73
CA TYR A 149 -11.50 -17.99 -0.25
C TYR A 149 -11.16 -16.50 -0.50
N ARG A 150 -9.87 -16.19 -0.67
CA ARG A 150 -9.38 -14.82 -0.85
C ARG A 150 -8.97 -14.47 -2.28
N GLU A 151 -9.13 -15.37 -3.25
CA GLU A 151 -8.74 -15.08 -4.64
C GLU A 151 -9.47 -13.84 -5.22
N ASP A 152 -10.79 -13.78 -5.07
CA ASP A 152 -11.62 -12.67 -5.57
C ASP A 152 -11.76 -11.50 -4.57
N ARG A 153 -11.05 -11.58 -3.45
CA ARG A 153 -11.17 -10.64 -2.33
C ARG A 153 -9.85 -9.97 -1.96
N GLU A 154 -8.72 -10.47 -2.47
CA GLU A 154 -7.39 -10.01 -2.07
C GLU A 154 -7.18 -8.52 -2.34
N ALA A 155 -7.72 -8.01 -3.46
CA ALA A 155 -7.64 -6.59 -3.77
C ALA A 155 -8.32 -5.72 -2.69
N CYS A 156 -9.38 -6.21 -2.04
CA CYS A 156 -10.05 -5.50 -0.95
C CYS A 156 -9.31 -5.66 0.39
N ARG A 157 -8.56 -6.76 0.55
CA ARG A 157 -7.70 -7.00 1.72
C ARG A 157 -6.39 -6.21 1.64
N LEU A 158 -5.95 -5.86 0.43
CA LEU A 158 -4.81 -5.00 0.20
C LEU A 158 -5.21 -3.51 0.27
N LEU A 159 -4.28 -2.70 0.78
CA LEU A 159 -4.39 -1.25 0.74
C LEU A 159 -3.79 -0.76 -0.58
N THR A 160 -4.66 -0.50 -1.56
CA THR A 160 -4.22 -0.08 -2.89
C THR A 160 -4.45 1.41 -3.09
N TYR A 161 -3.44 2.10 -3.64
CA TYR A 161 -3.46 3.51 -4.10
C TYR A 161 -3.76 4.60 -3.06
N MET A 162 -2.90 4.76 -2.06
CA MET A 162 -2.96 5.91 -1.15
C MET A 162 -1.57 6.39 -0.74
N VAL A 163 -1.32 7.69 -0.91
CA VAL A 163 -0.24 8.39 -0.20
C VAL A 163 -0.93 9.36 0.75
N ALA A 164 -0.73 9.17 2.04
CA ALA A 164 -1.37 9.97 3.08
C ALA A 164 -0.31 10.73 3.87
N LYS A 165 -0.47 12.05 3.96
CA LYS A 165 0.38 12.96 4.73
C LYS A 165 -0.46 13.91 5.55
N HIS A 166 0.12 14.46 6.62
CA HIS A 166 -0.59 15.39 7.52
C HIS A 166 -1.91 14.82 8.08
N ILE A 167 -1.94 13.51 8.33
CA ILE A 167 -3.15 12.83 8.81
C ILE A 167 -3.49 13.39 10.19
N GLN A 168 -4.56 14.18 10.25
CA GLN A 168 -5.18 14.54 11.52
C GLN A 168 -5.91 13.29 12.03
N ARG A 169 -5.18 12.43 12.74
CA ARG A 169 -5.67 11.10 13.18
C ARG A 169 -6.95 11.13 14.02
N HIS A 170 -7.31 12.29 14.56
CA HIS A 170 -8.54 12.50 15.34
C HIS A 170 -9.64 13.22 14.55
N HIS A 171 -9.41 13.57 13.27
CA HIS A 171 -10.42 14.18 12.42
C HIS A 171 -11.55 13.16 12.14
N PRO A 172 -12.83 13.55 12.22
CA PRO A 172 -13.95 12.65 12.00
C PRO A 172 -13.87 11.86 10.69
N ALA A 173 -13.53 12.52 9.57
CA ALA A 173 -13.40 11.83 8.28
C ALA A 173 -12.23 10.84 8.24
N ALA A 174 -11.11 11.13 8.92
CA ALA A 174 -9.99 10.21 9.00
C ALA A 174 -10.34 8.96 9.84
N LEU A 175 -11.01 9.16 10.97
CA LEU A 175 -11.50 8.07 11.82
C LEU A 175 -12.51 7.20 11.06
N LEU A 176 -13.44 7.83 10.36
CA LEU A 176 -14.47 7.16 9.58
C LEU A 176 -13.88 6.37 8.40
N ALA A 177 -12.94 6.95 7.65
CA ALA A 177 -12.24 6.25 6.57
C ALA A 177 -11.51 4.99 7.09
N VAL A 178 -10.78 5.12 8.21
CA VAL A 178 -10.07 3.99 8.84
C VAL A 178 -11.05 2.90 9.29
N GLU A 179 -12.15 3.25 9.95
CA GLU A 179 -13.15 2.29 10.39
C GLU A 179 -13.85 1.60 9.20
N THR A 180 -14.12 2.33 8.13
CA THR A 180 -14.66 1.78 6.87
C THR A 180 -13.67 0.79 6.24
N TRP A 181 -12.37 1.11 6.18
CA TRP A 181 -11.36 0.16 5.69
C TRP A 181 -11.23 -1.08 6.56
N LYS A 182 -11.22 -0.93 7.89
CA LYS A 182 -11.20 -2.08 8.81
C LYS A 182 -12.41 -2.98 8.62
N ARG A 183 -13.61 -2.41 8.48
CA ARG A 183 -14.84 -3.17 8.23
C ARG A 183 -14.77 -3.94 6.92
N ARG A 184 -14.33 -3.30 5.84
CA ARG A 184 -14.15 -3.94 4.52
C ARG A 184 -13.14 -5.06 4.58
N TRP A 185 -11.98 -4.81 5.17
CA TRP A 185 -10.95 -5.83 5.36
C TRP A 185 -11.45 -7.01 6.19
N ARG A 186 -12.19 -6.75 7.28
CA ARG A 186 -12.77 -7.79 8.15
C ARG A 186 -13.80 -8.63 7.40
N ALA A 187 -14.68 -8.02 6.60
CA ALA A 187 -15.65 -8.74 5.78
C ALA A 187 -14.96 -9.57 4.68
N ALA A 188 -13.95 -9.00 4.01
CA ALA A 188 -13.18 -9.70 2.98
C ALA A 188 -12.40 -10.90 3.54
N THR A 189 -11.93 -10.79 4.80
CA THR A 189 -11.11 -11.81 5.46
C THR A 189 -11.95 -12.86 6.16
N PHE A 190 -12.91 -12.47 7.01
CA PHE A 190 -13.65 -13.41 7.86
C PHE A 190 -15.13 -13.57 7.50
N GLY A 191 -15.67 -12.73 6.60
CA GLY A 191 -17.08 -12.75 6.21
C GLY A 191 -17.39 -13.83 5.18
N THR A 192 -18.65 -14.27 5.15
CA THR A 192 -19.19 -15.12 4.08
C THR A 192 -19.23 -14.36 2.74
N ASP A 193 -19.49 -15.07 1.63
CA ASP A 193 -19.69 -14.47 0.30
C ASP A 193 -20.79 -13.41 0.30
N ASP A 194 -21.89 -13.66 1.00
CA ASP A 194 -22.99 -12.70 1.11
C ASP A 194 -22.57 -11.44 1.89
N VAL A 195 -21.91 -11.62 3.04
CA VAL A 195 -21.45 -10.49 3.87
C VAL A 195 -20.43 -9.64 3.10
N TYR A 196 -19.48 -10.27 2.42
CA TYR A 196 -18.49 -9.55 1.61
C TYR A 196 -19.15 -8.83 0.44
N SER A 197 -20.10 -9.47 -0.25
CA SER A 197 -20.83 -8.88 -1.37
C SER A 197 -21.64 -7.65 -0.94
N GLN A 198 -22.30 -7.71 0.21
CA GLN A 198 -23.03 -6.56 0.78
C GLN A 198 -22.09 -5.40 1.09
N VAL A 199 -20.96 -5.66 1.74
CA VAL A 199 -19.98 -4.61 2.06
C VAL A 199 -19.33 -4.02 0.81
N ARG A 200 -19.16 -4.83 -0.25
CA ARG A 200 -18.67 -4.36 -1.56
C ARG A 200 -19.70 -3.48 -2.29
N LEU A 201 -20.99 -3.86 -2.25
CA LEU A 201 -22.07 -3.16 -2.96
C LEU A 201 -22.52 -1.88 -2.24
N HIS A 202 -22.53 -1.87 -0.90
CA HIS A 202 -22.90 -0.71 -0.08
C HIS A 202 -21.71 0.23 0.19
N GLY A 203 -20.66 0.14 -0.63
CA GLY A 203 -19.38 0.80 -0.39
C GLY A 203 -19.42 2.33 -0.33
N ASP A 204 -20.45 2.99 -0.87
CA ASP A 204 -20.39 4.44 -1.13
C ASP A 204 -21.25 5.31 -0.21
N ALA A 205 -21.64 4.83 0.98
CA ALA A 205 -22.27 5.72 1.96
C ALA A 205 -21.34 6.86 2.46
N ASP A 206 -20.06 6.84 2.07
CA ASP A 206 -18.99 7.66 2.64
C ASP A 206 -18.04 8.27 1.61
N VAL A 207 -18.22 7.92 0.33
CA VAL A 207 -17.48 8.56 -0.76
C VAL A 207 -17.87 10.03 -0.83
N ASP A 208 -19.13 10.37 -0.56
CA ASP A 208 -19.59 11.75 -0.54
C ASP A 208 -18.87 12.58 0.54
N VAL A 209 -18.66 12.03 1.75
CA VAL A 209 -17.91 12.74 2.82
C VAL A 209 -16.45 12.94 2.43
N ILE A 210 -15.79 11.90 1.90
CA ILE A 210 -14.39 12.01 1.46
C ILE A 210 -14.27 12.95 0.24
N LEU A 211 -15.23 12.95 -0.67
CA LEU A 211 -15.23 13.84 -1.83
C LEU A 211 -15.57 15.29 -1.44
N ASP A 212 -16.47 15.51 -0.50
CA ASP A 212 -16.80 16.84 0.01
C ASP A 212 -15.59 17.47 0.71
N GLU A 213 -14.87 16.68 1.50
CA GLU A 213 -13.75 17.20 2.29
C GLU A 213 -12.42 17.21 1.53
N PHE A 214 -12.13 16.16 0.76
CA PHE A 214 -10.83 15.97 0.10
C PHE A 214 -10.92 15.88 -1.43
N GLY A 215 -12.12 15.86 -2.02
CA GLY A 215 -12.33 15.55 -3.43
C GLY A 215 -11.58 16.48 -4.38
N TRP A 216 -11.54 17.79 -4.11
CA TRP A 216 -10.77 18.70 -4.95
C TRP A 216 -9.27 18.42 -4.91
N GLN A 217 -8.73 18.14 -3.71
CA GLN A 217 -7.31 17.77 -3.57
C GLN A 217 -7.01 16.44 -4.24
N LEU A 218 -7.90 15.45 -4.08
CA LEU A 218 -7.82 14.16 -4.73
C LEU A 218 -7.83 14.31 -6.26
N ILE A 219 -8.72 15.12 -6.82
CA ILE A 219 -8.78 15.38 -8.28
C ILE A 219 -7.53 16.10 -8.76
N ARG A 220 -7.07 17.13 -8.04
CA ARG A 220 -5.89 17.91 -8.41
C ARG A 220 -4.63 17.05 -8.45
N LEU A 221 -4.37 16.29 -7.38
CA LEU A 221 -3.20 15.44 -7.27
C LEU A 221 -3.34 14.21 -8.19
N GLY A 222 -4.50 13.56 -8.13
CA GLY A 222 -4.81 12.34 -8.87
C GLY A 222 -4.68 12.53 -10.38
N ARG A 223 -5.18 13.64 -10.94
CA ARG A 223 -5.07 13.91 -12.38
C ARG A 223 -3.63 13.91 -12.88
N GLU A 224 -2.72 14.59 -12.18
CA GLU A 224 -1.31 14.60 -12.56
C GLU A 224 -0.68 13.22 -12.37
N ILE A 225 -0.93 12.56 -11.24
CA ILE A 225 -0.39 11.23 -10.93
C ILE A 225 -0.84 10.18 -11.95
N TRP A 226 -2.13 10.13 -12.26
CA TRP A 226 -2.69 9.20 -13.24
C TRP A 226 -2.14 9.43 -14.64
N ASN A 227 -1.95 10.69 -15.04
CA ASN A 227 -1.34 11.02 -16.34
C ASN A 227 0.12 10.52 -16.42
N ILE A 228 0.92 10.75 -15.37
CA ILE A 228 2.31 10.25 -15.28
C ILE A 228 2.34 8.73 -15.38
N GLN A 229 1.51 8.06 -14.58
CA GLN A 229 1.44 6.60 -14.56
C GLN A 229 0.98 6.05 -15.92
N ALA A 230 -0.08 6.63 -16.51
CA ALA A 230 -0.59 6.21 -17.81
C ALA A 230 0.48 6.36 -18.92
N GLN A 231 1.19 7.48 -18.93
CA GLN A 231 2.28 7.72 -19.90
C GLN A 231 3.40 6.69 -19.72
N ALA A 232 3.91 6.51 -18.48
CA ALA A 232 4.98 5.55 -18.21
C ALA A 232 4.59 4.11 -18.58
N LEU A 233 3.34 3.72 -18.29
CA LEU A 233 2.81 2.41 -18.66
C LEU A 233 2.65 2.25 -20.18
N SER A 234 2.27 3.30 -20.91
CA SER A 234 2.14 3.26 -22.38
C SER A 234 3.45 2.99 -23.12
N GLU A 235 4.58 3.34 -22.49
CA GLU A 235 5.94 3.14 -22.99
C GLU A 235 6.55 1.80 -22.53
N ALA A 236 5.91 1.11 -21.58
CA ALA A 236 6.46 -0.07 -20.95
C ALA A 236 6.49 -1.29 -21.90
N PRO A 237 7.65 -1.95 -22.06
CA PRO A 237 7.82 -3.03 -23.05
C PRO A 237 7.05 -4.32 -22.71
N PHE A 238 6.55 -4.42 -21.48
CA PHE A 238 5.80 -5.58 -20.98
C PHE A 238 4.29 -5.39 -21.00
N ILE A 239 3.79 -4.19 -21.33
CA ILE A 239 2.37 -3.99 -21.59
C ILE A 239 2.11 -4.39 -23.04
N LYS A 240 1.31 -5.46 -23.22
CA LYS A 240 0.78 -5.79 -24.54
C LYS A 240 -0.08 -4.62 -24.99
N ARG A 241 0.31 -3.92 -26.06
CA ARG A 241 -0.57 -2.98 -26.75
C ARG A 241 -1.85 -3.73 -27.10
N TRP A 242 -2.98 -3.30 -26.57
CA TRP A 242 -4.27 -3.74 -27.06
C TRP A 242 -4.32 -3.36 -28.54
N LYS A 243 -4.32 -4.36 -29.43
CA LYS A 243 -4.61 -4.19 -30.85
C LYS A 243 -6.12 -4.28 -31.03
#